data_AF-A0A9R0WHJ7-F1
#
_entry.id   AF-A0A9R0WHJ7-F1
#
_cell.length_a   1.000
_cell.length_b   1.000
_cell.length_c   1.000
_cell.angle_alpha   90.00
_cell.angle_beta   90.00
_cell.angle_gamma   90.00
#
_symmetry.space_group_name_H-M   'P 1'
#
loop_
_entity.id
_entity.type
_entity.pdbx_description
1 polymer ?
#
loop_
_entity_poly.entity_id
_entity_poly.type
_entity_poly.pdbx_seq_one_letter_code
_entity_poly.pdbx_strand_id
1 'polypeptide(L)'
;MQILQDHHRKLMGERLSNLGVNDLCLLENQLEKSLRCIREKKGYIFHQENFQLSEETKLIHEQNLELKNKTTGATCYHPRQSIYEKY
;
A
#
# COMPACT_ATOMS: atom_id res chain seq x y z
N MET A 1 -20.16 28.79 12.40
CA MET A 1 -19.26 28.76 11.23
C MET A 1 -17.88 29.33 11.54
N GLN A 2 -17.76 30.57 12.03
CA GLN A 2 -16.46 31.21 12.34
C GLN A 2 -15.59 30.41 13.33
N ILE A 3 -16.18 29.94 14.44
CA ILE A 3 -15.46 29.20 15.50
C ILE A 3 -14.81 27.91 14.96
N LEU A 4 -15.54 27.15 14.13
CA LEU A 4 -15.04 25.90 13.56
C LEU A 4 -13.89 26.17 12.57
N GLN A 5 -14.02 27.21 11.74
CA GLN A 5 -12.96 27.62 10.81
C GLN A 5 -11.72 28.10 11.56
N ASP A 6 -11.88 28.87 12.64
CA ASP A 6 -10.77 29.31 13.46
C ASP A 6 -10.11 28.14 14.20
N HIS A 7 -10.89 27.17 14.67
CA HIS A 7 -10.35 25.94 15.25
C HIS A 7 -9.53 25.14 14.24
N HIS A 8 -10.04 24.96 13.02
CA HIS A 8 -9.30 24.28 11.94
C HIS A 8 -7.99 25.00 11.61
N ARG A 9 -8.01 26.33 11.47
CA ARG A 9 -6.80 27.14 11.25
C ARG A 9 -5.76 26.92 12.34
N LYS A 10 -6.17 26.90 13.62
CA LYS A 10 -5.27 26.61 14.74
C LYS A 10 -4.65 25.21 14.63
N LEU A 11 -5.44 24.19 14.29
CA LEU A 11 -4.92 22.84 14.05
C LEU A 11 -3.90 22.79 12.89
N MET A 12 -4.04 23.69 11.91
CA MET A 12 -3.11 23.84 10.78
C MET A 12 -1.89 24.72 11.11
N GLY A 13 -1.74 25.20 12.34
CA GLY A 13 -0.65 26.08 12.76
C GLY A 13 -0.84 27.55 12.41
N GLU A 14 -2.04 27.95 11.99
CA GLU A 14 -2.38 29.34 11.71
C GLU A 14 -2.98 30.06 12.93
N ARG A 15 -2.89 31.40 12.95
CA ARG A 15 -3.55 32.27 13.96
C ARG A 15 -3.23 31.88 15.42
N LEU A 16 -2.00 31.47 15.70
CA LEU A 16 -1.56 31.03 17.03
C LEU A 16 -1.14 32.17 17.97
N SER A 17 -0.92 33.37 17.45
CA SER A 17 -0.41 34.52 18.22
C SER A 17 -1.32 34.98 19.37
N ASN A 18 -2.57 34.54 19.38
CA ASN A 18 -3.55 34.83 20.43
C ASN A 18 -3.69 33.72 21.48
N LEU A 19 -2.89 32.65 21.39
CA LEU A 19 -2.91 31.54 22.34
C LEU A 19 -1.86 31.73 23.44
N GLY A 20 -2.23 31.39 24.67
CA GLY A 20 -1.27 31.31 25.77
C GLY A 20 -0.39 30.06 25.66
N VAL A 21 0.69 30.02 26.44
CA VAL A 21 1.63 28.87 26.48
C VAL A 21 0.90 27.55 26.79
N ASN A 22 -0.06 27.58 27.73
CA ASN A 22 -0.84 26.39 28.08
C ASN A 22 -1.72 25.91 26.91
N ASP A 23 -2.38 26.83 26.20
CA ASP A 23 -3.23 26.48 25.05
C ASP A 23 -2.40 25.92 23.89
N LEU A 24 -1.22 26.50 23.65
CA LEU A 24 -0.26 25.99 22.67
C LEU A 24 0.20 24.58 23.03
N CYS A 25 0.53 24.32 24.30
CA CYS A 25 0.92 23.00 24.77
C CYS A 25 -0.21 21.97 24.60
N LEU A 26 -1.46 22.33 24.89
CA LEU A 26 -2.61 21.46 24.65
C LEU A 26 -2.80 21.15 23.17
N LEU A 27 -2.65 22.16 22.30
CA LEU A 27 -2.73 22.02 20.86
C LEU A 27 -1.63 21.10 20.31
N GLU A 28 -0.39 21.28 20.75
CA GLU A 28 0.74 20.41 20.40
C GLU A 28 0.48 18.97 20.83
N ASN A 29 0.07 18.75 22.08
CA ASN A 29 -0.24 17.42 22.60
C ASN A 29 -1.36 16.73 21.80
N GLN A 30 -2.40 17.48 21.41
CA GLN A 30 -3.49 16.95 20.59
C GLN A 30 -2.99 16.55 19.19
N LEU A 31 -2.21 17.41 18.54
CA LEU A 31 -1.64 17.15 17.23
C LEU A 31 -0.67 15.96 17.27
N GLU A 32 0.22 15.90 18.25
CA GLU A 32 1.19 14.82 18.41
C GLU A 32 0.49 13.47 18.57
N LYS A 33 -0.47 13.37 19.49
CA LYS A 33 -1.24 12.14 19.72
C LYS A 33 -1.99 11.69 18.47
N SER A 34 -2.64 12.63 17.79
CA SER A 34 -3.44 12.34 16.59
C SER A 34 -2.56 11.91 15.42
N LEU A 35 -1.45 12.61 15.18
CA LEU A 35 -0.49 12.29 14.13
C LEU A 35 0.19 10.95 14.37
N ARG A 36 0.56 10.64 15.63
CA ARG A 36 1.10 9.33 16.00
C ARG A 36 0.11 8.21 15.65
N CYS A 37 -1.15 8.33 16.09
CA CYS A 37 -2.20 7.36 15.79
C CYS A 37 -2.43 7.19 14.28
N ILE A 38 -2.48 8.30 13.53
CA ILE A 38 -2.62 8.26 12.06
C ILE A 38 -1.44 7.53 11.42
N ARG A 39 -0.20 7.83 11.83
CA ARG A 39 1.02 7.20 11.29
C ARG A 39 1.06 5.71 11.60
N GLU A 40 0.74 5.32 12.83
CA GLU A 40 0.69 3.91 13.25
C GLU A 40 -0.35 3.14 12.44
N LYS A 41 -1.58 3.67 12.34
CA LYS A 41 -2.64 3.04 11.56
C LYS A 41 -2.29 2.92 10.08
N LYS A 42 -1.74 4.00 9.50
CA LYS A 42 -1.28 4.01 8.11
C LYS A 42 -0.19 2.94 7.91
N GLY A 43 0.83 2.92 8.76
CA GLY A 43 1.92 1.94 8.70
C GLY A 43 1.42 0.50 8.82
N TYR A 44 0.50 0.22 9.74
CA TYR A 44 -0.11 -1.09 9.91
C TYR A 44 -0.83 -1.54 8.63
N ILE A 45 -1.68 -0.69 8.05
CA ILE A 45 -2.42 -1.01 6.82
C ILE A 45 -1.46 -1.29 5.66
N PHE A 46 -0.48 -0.42 5.43
CA PHE A 46 0.50 -0.61 4.36
C PHE A 46 1.32 -1.89 4.56
N HIS A 47 1.72 -2.21 5.80
CA HIS A 47 2.44 -3.44 6.08
C HIS A 47 1.57 -4.67 5.80
N GLN A 48 0.31 -4.65 6.24
CA GLN A 48 -0.63 -5.74 6.01
C GLN A 48 -0.90 -5.96 4.52
N GLU A 49 -1.14 -4.90 3.74
CA GLU A 49 -1.34 -4.97 2.29
C GLU A 49 -0.10 -5.52 1.56
N ASN A 50 1.10 -5.03 1.90
CA ASN A 50 2.34 -5.54 1.32
C ASN A 50 2.58 -7.02 1.64
N PHE A 51 2.28 -7.43 2.87
CA PHE A 51 2.41 -8.82 3.28
C PHE A 51 1.47 -9.71 2.47
N GLN A 52 0.19 -9.33 2.35
CA GLN A 52 -0.80 -10.07 1.57
C GLN A 52 -0.39 -10.21 0.09
N LEU A 53 0.02 -9.10 -0.54
CA LEU A 53 0.48 -9.10 -1.93
C LEU A 53 1.74 -9.96 -2.13
N SER A 54 2.66 -9.96 -1.16
CA SER A 54 3.86 -10.79 -1.22
C SER A 54 3.51 -12.28 -1.18
N GLU A 55 2.60 -12.68 -0.29
CA GLU A 55 2.15 -14.08 -0.20
C GLU A 55 1.39 -14.51 -1.45
N GLU A 56 0.52 -13.65 -2.00
CA GLU A 56 -0.19 -13.92 -3.25
C GLU A 56 0.78 -14.07 -4.44
N THR A 57 1.80 -13.21 -4.51
CA THR A 57 2.84 -13.29 -5.55
C THR A 57 3.60 -14.62 -5.48
N LYS A 58 3.94 -15.08 -4.27
CA LYS A 58 4.61 -16.38 -4.07
C LYS A 58 3.71 -17.53 -4.54
N LEU A 59 2.45 -17.53 -4.12
CA LEU A 59 1.50 -18.58 -4.50
C LEU A 59 1.31 -18.66 -6.02
N ILE A 60 1.12 -17.51 -6.68
CA ILE A 60 0.98 -17.45 -8.14
C ILE A 60 2.27 -17.92 -8.82
N HIS A 61 3.44 -17.56 -8.29
CA HIS A 61 4.71 -18.03 -8.82
C HIS A 61 4.85 -19.55 -8.75
N GLU A 62 4.52 -20.15 -7.60
CA GLU A 62 4.54 -21.61 -7.40
C GLU A 62 3.58 -22.31 -8.36
N GLN A 63 2.34 -21.81 -8.48
CA GLN A 63 1.35 -22.34 -9.42
C GLN A 63 1.82 -22.26 -10.88
N ASN A 64 2.45 -21.15 -11.26
CA ASN A 64 3.01 -20.97 -12.61
C ASN A 64 4.16 -21.94 -12.89
N LEU A 65 5.02 -22.22 -11.90
CA LEU A 65 6.07 -23.24 -12.04
C LEU A 65 5.47 -24.63 -12.23
N GLU A 66 4.43 -24.98 -11.47
CA GLU A 66 3.74 -26.27 -11.61
C GLU A 66 3.09 -26.41 -13.00
N LEU A 67 2.40 -25.38 -13.48
CA LEU A 67 1.81 -25.35 -14.82
C LEU A 67 2.86 -25.43 -15.93
N LYS A 68 3.99 -24.71 -15.78
CA LYS A 68 5.12 -24.81 -16.71
C LYS A 68 5.65 -26.24 -16.78
N ASN A 69 5.86 -26.89 -15.64
CA ASN A 69 6.33 -28.27 -15.61
C ASN A 69 5.35 -29.24 -16.30
N LYS A 70 4.04 -29.07 -16.08
CA LYS A 70 3.00 -29.88 -16.75
C LYS A 70 2.98 -29.67 -18.26
N THR A 71 3.11 -28.43 -18.73
CA THR A 71 3.15 -28.12 -20.17
C THR A 71 4.42 -28.61 -20.84
N THR A 72 5.59 -28.51 -20.18
CA THR A 72 6.85 -29.08 -20.69
C THR A 72 6.86 -30.62 -20.67
N GLY A 73 6.18 -31.25 -19.69
CA GLY A 73 5.98 -32.70 -19.66
C GLY A 73 4.97 -33.19 -20.71
N ALA A 74 4.02 -32.34 -21.11
CA ALA A 74 3.05 -32.63 -22.17
C ALA A 74 3.58 -32.35 -23.58
N THR A 75 4.66 -31.58 -23.73
CA THR A 75 5.35 -31.40 -25.01
C THR A 75 6.36 -32.52 -25.22
N CYS A 76 5.87 -33.73 -25.52
CA CYS A 76 6.61 -34.57 -26.45
C CYS A 76 6.77 -33.74 -27.74
N TYR A 77 8.00 -33.40 -28.12
CA TYR A 77 8.29 -32.78 -29.40
C TYR A 77 7.62 -33.59 -30.51
N HIS A 78 6.58 -33.03 -31.12
CA HIS A 78 6.11 -33.51 -32.41
C HIS A 78 6.86 -32.71 -33.47
N PRO A 79 7.77 -33.31 -34.26
CA PRO A 79 8.39 -32.58 -35.35
C PRO A 79 7.26 -32.12 -36.27
N ARG A 80 7.11 -30.82 -36.42
CA ARG A 80 6.16 -30.24 -37.36
C ARG A 80 6.63 -30.68 -38.74
N GLN A 81 5.97 -31.67 -39.36
CA GLN A 81 6.24 -32.00 -40.75
C GLN A 81 5.94 -30.76 -41.59
N SER A 82 7.00 -30.18 -42.16
CA SER A 82 6.92 -29.01 -43.03
C SER A 82 6.24 -29.43 -44.34
N ILE A 83 5.09 -28.83 -44.64
CA ILE A 83 4.39 -28.97 -45.92
C ILE A 83 5.03 -28.18 -47.06
N TYR A 84 6.23 -27.61 -46.86
CA TYR A 84 6.90 -26.74 -47.85
C TYR A 84 7.99 -27.43 -48.68
N GLU A 85 8.12 -28.76 -48.68
CA GLU A 85 9.09 -29.46 -49.55
C GLU A 85 8.48 -29.98 -50.87
N LYS A 86 7.32 -29.49 -51.30
CA LYS A 86 6.65 -29.95 -52.54
C LYS A 86 6.36 -28.87 -53.58
N TYR A 87 7.21 -27.83 -53.64
CA TYR A 87 7.31 -26.92 -54.78
C TYR A 87 8.76 -26.48 -54.97
#